data_AF-A0A376W5Q1-F1
#
_entry.id   AF-A0A376W5Q1-F1
#
_cell.length_a   1.000
_cell.length_b   1.000
_cell.length_c   1.000
_cell.angle_alpha   90.00
_cell.angle_beta   90.00
_cell.angle_gamma   90.00
#
_symmetry.space_group_name_H-M   'P 1'
#
loop_
_entity.id
_entity.type
_entity.pdbx_description
1 polymer ?
#
loop_
_entity_poly.entity_id
_entity_poly.type
_entity_poly.pdbx_seq_one_letter_code
_entity_poly.pdbx_strand_id
1 'polypeptide(L)'
;MEFVDIAGLVKGASKGEGLGNQFLTNIRETEAIGHVVRCFENDNIIHVSGKVNPADDIEVINTELALADLDTCERAIHRVQKKAKGGDKDAKAELAVLEKCLPQLENAGMLRALDLSAEEKAAVRYLSFLTLKPTMYIANVNEDGF
;
A
#
# COMPACT_ATOMS: atom_id res chain seq x y z
N MET A 1 -7.46 11.05 18.39
CA MET A 1 -7.20 9.84 17.59
C MET A 1 -8.48 9.54 16.84
N GLU A 2 -8.41 9.37 15.53
CA GLU A 2 -9.57 9.17 14.63
C GLU A 2 -9.34 7.87 13.86
N PHE A 3 -10.40 7.06 13.70
CA PHE A 3 -10.37 5.81 12.96
C PHE A 3 -11.38 5.88 11.82
N VAL A 4 -10.95 5.47 10.63
CA VAL A 4 -11.81 5.32 9.46
C VAL A 4 -11.96 3.83 9.21
N ASP A 5 -13.20 3.35 9.22
CA ASP A 5 -13.49 1.96 8.83
C ASP A 5 -13.43 1.82 7.31
N ILE A 6 -12.65 0.84 6.85
CA ILE A 6 -12.43 0.58 5.43
C ILE A 6 -12.74 -0.89 5.22
N ALA A 7 -13.69 -1.16 4.31
CA ALA A 7 -14.09 -2.53 4.04
C ALA A 7 -12.93 -3.36 3.48
N GLY A 8 -13.03 -4.68 3.65
CA GLY A 8 -11.98 -5.62 3.26
C GLY A 8 -11.62 -5.53 1.78
N LEU A 9 -10.32 -5.50 1.51
CA LEU A 9 -9.76 -5.56 0.16
C LEU A 9 -9.71 -7.03 -0.30
N VAL A 10 -10.03 -7.26 -1.57
CA VAL A 10 -9.89 -8.57 -2.21
C VAL A 10 -8.84 -8.50 -3.33
N LYS A 11 -8.35 -9.66 -3.77
CA LYS A 11 -7.49 -9.76 -4.96
C LYS A 11 -8.12 -9.02 -6.15
N GLY A 12 -7.33 -8.22 -6.87
CA GLY A 12 -7.76 -7.47 -8.04
C GLY A 12 -8.17 -6.02 -7.79
N ALA A 13 -8.14 -5.52 -6.54
CA ALA A 13 -8.52 -4.15 -6.22
C ALA A 13 -7.69 -3.08 -6.96
N SER A 14 -6.39 -3.34 -7.15
CA SER A 14 -5.47 -2.47 -7.90
C SER A 14 -5.83 -2.33 -9.39
N LYS A 15 -6.49 -3.33 -9.98
CA LYS A 15 -6.89 -3.34 -11.39
C LYS A 15 -8.19 -2.57 -11.66
N GLY A 16 -8.82 -2.04 -10.61
CA GLY A 16 -10.08 -1.31 -10.72
C GLY A 16 -11.31 -2.20 -10.93
N GLU A 17 -11.20 -3.52 -10.70
CA GLU A 17 -12.34 -4.42 -10.71
C GLU A 17 -13.16 -4.26 -9.42
N GLY A 18 -14.46 -3.97 -9.54
CA GLY A 18 -15.37 -3.81 -8.41
C GLY A 18 -15.16 -2.51 -7.59
N LEU A 19 -15.43 -2.57 -6.28
CA LEU A 19 -15.31 -1.43 -5.35
C LEU A 19 -13.85 -1.20 -4.85
N GLY A 20 -12.90 -2.03 -5.28
CA GLY A 20 -11.51 -2.03 -4.79
C GLY A 20 -10.81 -0.68 -4.89
N ASN A 21 -11.01 0.04 -5.99
CA ASN A 21 -10.39 1.36 -6.19
C ASN A 21 -10.95 2.44 -5.23
N GLN A 22 -12.22 2.32 -4.82
CA GLN A 22 -12.80 3.22 -3.82
C GLN A 22 -12.15 2.99 -2.45
N PHE A 23 -11.88 1.73 -2.08
CA PHE A 23 -11.15 1.43 -0.84
C PHE A 23 -9.72 1.98 -0.86
N LEU A 24 -8.99 1.79 -1.96
CA LEU A 24 -7.64 2.37 -2.09
C LEU A 24 -7.66 3.89 -1.96
N THR A 25 -8.68 4.55 -2.51
CA THR A 25 -8.88 6.01 -2.36
C THR A 25 -9.08 6.38 -0.89
N ASN A 26 -9.95 5.68 -0.16
CA ASN A 26 -10.15 5.93 1.27
C ASN A 26 -8.87 5.71 2.09
N ILE A 27 -8.07 4.68 1.77
CA ILE A 27 -6.78 4.45 2.44
C ILE A 27 -5.80 5.59 2.14
N ARG A 28 -5.82 6.18 0.93
CA ARG A 28 -4.94 7.32 0.60
C ARG A 28 -5.19 8.53 1.50
N GLU A 29 -6.42 8.72 1.96
CA GLU A 29 -6.84 9.84 2.83
C GLU A 29 -6.44 9.66 4.30
N THR A 30 -5.98 8.47 4.72
CA THR A 30 -5.50 8.24 6.10
C THR A 30 -4.00 8.50 6.25
N GLU A 31 -3.48 8.55 7.47
CA GLU A 31 -2.04 8.70 7.71
C GLU A 31 -1.35 7.39 8.11
N ALA A 32 -2.11 6.37 8.50
CA ALA A 32 -1.61 5.06 8.93
C ALA A 32 -2.64 3.96 8.63
N ILE A 33 -2.18 2.71 8.65
CA ILE A 33 -3.00 1.52 8.38
C ILE A 33 -3.01 0.63 9.63
N GLY A 34 -4.19 0.41 10.20
CA GLY A 34 -4.45 -0.68 11.14
C GLY A 34 -4.93 -1.90 10.38
N HIS A 35 -4.06 -2.86 10.13
CA HIS A 35 -4.36 -4.04 9.33
C HIS A 35 -4.90 -5.15 10.23
N VAL A 36 -6.22 -5.32 10.25
CA VAL A 36 -6.88 -6.38 11.01
C VAL A 36 -6.74 -7.70 10.28
N VAL A 37 -6.15 -8.69 10.94
CA VAL A 37 -5.86 -10.01 10.38
C VAL A 37 -6.65 -11.06 11.16
N ARG A 38 -7.41 -11.91 10.46
CA ARG A 38 -8.15 -13.00 11.08
C ARG A 38 -7.19 -14.11 11.50
N CYS A 39 -7.07 -14.33 12.81
CA CYS A 39 -6.22 -15.37 13.40
C CYS A 39 -7.03 -16.43 14.15
N PHE A 40 -8.28 -16.66 13.74
CA PHE A 40 -9.16 -17.68 14.34
C PHE A 40 -9.98 -18.42 13.30
N GLU A 41 -10.24 -19.70 13.57
CA GLU A 41 -11.16 -20.52 12.79
C GLU A 41 -12.57 -20.44 13.39
N ASN A 42 -13.59 -20.41 12.52
CA ASN A 42 -15.00 -20.46 12.90
C ASN A 42 -15.80 -20.98 11.71
N ASP A 43 -16.41 -22.16 11.86
CA ASP A 43 -17.17 -22.84 10.81
C ASP A 43 -18.41 -22.06 10.35
N ASN A 44 -18.88 -21.12 11.16
CA ASN A 44 -20.01 -20.25 10.82
C ASN A 44 -19.60 -19.04 9.96
N ILE A 45 -18.30 -18.82 9.72
CA ILE A 45 -17.78 -17.67 8.98
C ILE A 45 -16.95 -18.13 7.78
N ILE A 46 -17.55 -18.05 6.59
CA ILE A 46 -16.90 -18.41 5.32
C ILE A 46 -15.72 -17.47 5.04
N HIS A 47 -14.55 -18.05 4.77
CA HIS A 47 -13.37 -17.32 4.33
C HIS A 47 -13.34 -17.19 2.80
N VAL A 48 -12.90 -16.05 2.26
CA VAL A 48 -12.92 -15.81 0.80
C VAL A 48 -12.07 -16.81 0.00
N SER A 49 -10.99 -17.32 0.60
CA SER A 49 -10.14 -18.37 0.04
C SER A 49 -10.52 -19.78 0.48
N GLY A 50 -11.61 -19.95 1.24
CA GLY A 50 -12.06 -21.24 1.77
C GLY A 50 -11.31 -21.74 3.01
N LYS A 51 -10.15 -21.15 3.35
CA LYS A 51 -9.41 -21.44 4.58
C LYS A 51 -8.79 -20.16 5.14
N VAL A 52 -8.73 -20.03 6.46
CA VAL A 52 -8.03 -18.93 7.13
C VAL A 52 -6.52 -19.15 7.02
N ASN A 53 -5.82 -18.19 6.41
CA ASN A 53 -4.35 -18.15 6.42
C ASN A 53 -3.90 -16.69 6.60
N PRO A 54 -3.55 -16.29 7.85
CA PRO A 54 -3.16 -14.93 8.17
C PRO A 54 -2.03 -14.38 7.30
N ALA A 55 -1.05 -15.23 6.96
CA ALA A 55 0.11 -14.80 6.17
C ALA A 55 -0.29 -14.50 4.72
N ASP A 56 -1.08 -15.38 4.10
CA ASP A 56 -1.57 -15.18 2.74
C ASP A 56 -2.48 -13.95 2.66
N ASP A 57 -3.34 -13.73 3.66
CA ASP A 57 -4.26 -12.58 3.70
C ASP A 57 -3.49 -11.26 3.77
N ILE A 58 -2.44 -11.21 4.59
CA ILE A 58 -1.52 -10.07 4.66
C ILE A 58 -0.85 -9.84 3.30
N GLU A 59 -0.34 -10.90 2.67
CA GLU A 59 0.36 -10.82 1.39
C GLU A 59 -0.56 -10.34 0.28
N VAL A 60 -1.81 -10.78 0.25
CA VAL A 60 -2.83 -10.30 -0.71
C VAL A 60 -3.00 -8.80 -0.60
N ILE A 61 -3.28 -8.29 0.60
CA ILE A 61 -3.51 -6.85 0.81
C ILE A 61 -2.25 -6.07 0.46
N ASN A 62 -1.08 -6.49 0.95
CA ASN A 62 0.19 -5.84 0.64
C ASN A 62 0.45 -5.78 -0.87
N THR A 63 0.21 -6.89 -1.59
CA THR A 63 0.38 -6.94 -3.04
C THR A 63 -0.51 -5.93 -3.75
N GLU A 64 -1.80 -5.83 -3.37
CA GLU A 64 -2.71 -4.85 -3.97
C GLU A 64 -2.29 -3.40 -3.69
N LEU A 65 -1.79 -3.10 -2.49
CA LEU A 65 -1.25 -1.77 -2.17
C LEU A 65 -0.01 -1.45 -3.01
N ALA A 66 0.90 -2.42 -3.17
CA ALA A 66 2.13 -2.26 -3.96
C ALA A 66 1.82 -2.07 -5.45
N LEU A 67 0.88 -2.84 -6.00
CA LEU A 67 0.46 -2.69 -7.40
C LEU A 67 -0.19 -1.32 -7.67
N ALA A 68 -1.01 -0.82 -6.74
CA ALA A 68 -1.59 0.51 -6.85
C ALA A 68 -0.54 1.62 -6.77
N ASP A 69 0.48 1.46 -5.93
CA ASP A 69 1.61 2.39 -5.85
C ASP A 69 2.55 2.26 -7.06
N LEU A 70 2.69 1.08 -7.66
CA LEU A 70 3.47 0.86 -8.89
C LEU A 70 2.93 1.69 -10.05
N ASP A 71 1.62 1.59 -10.35
CA ASP A 71 0.98 2.41 -11.39
C ASP A 71 1.13 3.91 -11.10
N THR A 72 1.01 4.30 -9.83
CA THR A 72 1.23 5.69 -9.40
C THR A 72 2.68 6.14 -9.64
N CYS A 73 3.65 5.30 -9.31
CA CYS A 73 5.08 5.56 -9.47
C CYS A 73 5.46 5.68 -10.94
N GLU A 74 5.04 4.76 -11.79
CA GLU A 74 5.33 4.77 -13.24
C GLU A 74 4.76 6.03 -13.92
N ARG A 75 3.52 6.41 -13.60
CA ARG A 75 2.91 7.64 -14.11
C ARG A 75 3.66 8.89 -13.65
N ALA A 76 4.11 8.91 -12.39
CA ALA A 76 4.91 10.00 -11.85
C ALA A 76 6.26 10.12 -12.56
N ILE A 77 6.97 9.00 -12.74
CA ILE A 77 8.24 8.95 -13.48
C ILE A 77 8.05 9.52 -14.88
N HIS A 78 7.07 9.03 -15.64
CA HIS A 78 6.83 9.50 -17.02
C HIS A 78 6.57 11.02 -17.09
N ARG A 79 5.82 11.57 -16.12
CA ARG A 79 5.51 13.01 -16.05
C ARG A 79 6.73 13.85 -15.70
N VAL A 80 7.52 13.41 -14.72
CA VAL A 80 8.64 14.19 -14.15
C VAL A 80 9.90 14.10 -15.00
N GLN A 81 10.11 12.98 -15.70
CA GLN A 81 11.30 12.72 -16.51
C GLN A 81 11.59 13.82 -17.54
N LYS A 82 10.57 14.39 -18.18
CA LYS A 82 10.75 15.50 -19.13
C LYS A 82 11.27 16.77 -18.45
N LYS A 83 10.74 17.11 -17.27
CA LYS A 83 11.15 18.29 -16.50
C LYS A 83 12.57 18.11 -15.95
N ALA A 84 12.88 16.93 -15.44
CA ALA A 84 14.21 16.58 -14.96
C ALA A 84 15.29 16.71 -16.07
N LYS A 85 14.99 16.22 -17.28
CA LYS A 85 15.86 16.40 -18.47
C LYS A 85 16.02 17.88 -18.85
N GLY A 86 14.99 18.70 -18.63
CA GLY A 86 15.02 20.16 -18.82
C GLY A 86 15.84 20.93 -17.77
N GLY A 87 16.40 20.26 -16.76
CA GLY A 87 17.28 20.87 -15.76
C GLY A 87 16.62 21.30 -14.45
N ASP A 88 15.32 21.06 -14.30
CA ASP A 88 14.59 21.31 -13.05
C ASP A 88 15.17 20.47 -11.91
N LYS A 89 15.61 21.13 -10.84
CA LYS A 89 16.29 20.48 -9.70
C LYS A 89 15.33 19.66 -8.85
N ASP A 90 14.11 20.15 -8.64
CA ASP A 90 13.10 19.48 -7.82
C ASP A 90 12.61 18.22 -8.56
N ALA A 91 12.38 18.34 -9.87
CA ALA A 91 12.05 17.20 -10.72
C ALA A 91 13.16 16.13 -10.74
N LYS A 92 14.44 16.52 -10.69
CA LYS A 92 15.56 15.57 -10.60
C LYS A 92 15.59 14.85 -9.25
N ALA A 93 15.38 15.57 -8.16
CA ALA A 93 15.33 14.98 -6.83
C ALA A 93 14.15 14.00 -6.70
N GLU A 94 12.97 14.40 -7.16
CA GLU A 94 11.78 13.55 -7.20
C GLU A 94 12.01 12.29 -8.05
N LEU A 95 12.54 12.45 -9.28
CA LEU A 95 12.81 11.32 -10.17
C LEU A 95 13.77 10.31 -9.54
N ALA A 96 14.83 10.78 -8.87
CA ALA A 96 15.78 9.90 -8.20
C ALA A 96 15.14 9.07 -7.08
N VAL A 97 14.17 9.62 -6.34
CA VAL A 97 13.42 8.88 -5.32
C VAL A 97 12.49 7.87 -5.98
N LEU A 98 11.77 8.27 -7.04
CA LEU A 98 10.87 7.37 -7.76
C LEU A 98 11.62 6.17 -8.37
N GLU A 99 12.81 6.40 -8.92
CA GLU A 99 13.69 5.34 -9.44
C GLU A 99 14.18 4.38 -8.34
N LYS A 100 14.32 4.84 -7.09
CA LYS A 100 14.58 3.96 -5.93
C LYS A 100 13.35 3.16 -5.52
N CYS A 101 12.16 3.76 -5.59
CA CYS A 101 10.89 3.13 -5.22
C CYS A 101 10.45 2.05 -6.21
N LEU A 102 10.69 2.27 -7.51
CA LEU A 102 10.23 1.41 -8.60
C LEU A 102 10.57 -0.08 -8.41
N PRO A 103 11.85 -0.50 -8.23
CA PRO A 103 12.19 -1.92 -8.11
C PRO A 103 11.60 -2.59 -6.87
N GLN A 104 11.37 -1.83 -5.78
CA GLN A 104 10.69 -2.34 -4.60
C GLN A 104 9.24 -2.69 -4.93
N LEU A 105 8.54 -1.81 -5.65
CA LEU A 105 7.14 -1.99 -6.03
C LEU A 105 6.93 -3.07 -7.10
N GLU A 106 7.86 -3.20 -8.07
CA GLU A 106 7.84 -4.27 -9.08
C GLU A 106 7.88 -5.67 -8.46
N ASN A 107 8.50 -5.80 -7.29
CA ASN A 107 8.57 -7.04 -6.52
C ASN A 107 7.45 -7.15 -5.46
N ALA A 108 6.37 -6.37 -5.57
CA ALA A 108 5.30 -6.26 -4.58
C ALA A 108 5.79 -5.91 -3.16
N GLY A 109 6.95 -5.25 -3.06
CA GLY A 109 7.57 -4.83 -1.81
C GLY A 109 6.97 -3.55 -1.25
N MET A 110 7.06 -3.38 0.07
CA MET A 110 6.57 -2.18 0.75
C MET A 110 7.61 -1.06 0.71
N LEU A 111 7.24 0.15 0.30
CA LEU A 111 8.15 1.30 0.32
C LEU A 111 8.60 1.71 1.73
N ARG A 112 7.80 1.42 2.77
CA ARG A 112 8.20 1.66 4.17
C ARG A 112 9.44 0.87 4.61
N ALA A 113 9.83 -0.16 3.87
CA ALA A 113 11.05 -0.94 4.11
C ALA A 113 12.31 -0.30 3.50
N LEU A 114 12.16 0.73 2.66
CA LEU A 114 13.28 1.49 2.13
C LEU A 114 13.77 2.52 3.14
N ASP A 115 15.08 2.70 3.22
CA ASP A 115 15.71 3.77 3.99
C ASP A 115 15.66 5.08 3.19
N LEU A 116 14.49 5.70 3.15
CA LEU A 116 14.27 7.01 2.54
C LEU A 116 14.51 8.12 3.57
N SER A 117 15.31 9.11 3.20
CA SER A 117 15.54 10.31 4.02
C SER A 117 14.25 11.13 4.20
N ALA A 118 14.27 12.10 5.12
CA ALA A 118 13.13 12.99 5.32
C ALA A 118 12.85 13.84 4.06
N GLU A 119 13.91 14.27 3.37
CA GLU A 119 13.83 15.03 2.11
C GLU A 119 13.27 14.16 0.98
N GLU A 120 13.69 12.90 0.89
CA GLU A 120 13.18 11.95 -0.11
C GLU A 120 11.70 11.66 0.10
N LYS A 121 11.28 11.41 1.35
CA LYS A 121 9.87 11.24 1.71
C LYS A 121 9.06 12.50 1.39
N ALA A 122 9.61 13.68 1.64
CA ALA A 122 8.95 14.95 1.32
C ALA A 122 8.74 15.13 -0.19
N ALA A 123 9.73 14.76 -1.02
CA ALA A 123 9.66 14.88 -2.47
C ALA A 123 8.51 14.08 -3.10
N VAL A 124 8.17 12.92 -2.51
CA VAL A 124 7.10 12.04 -3.02
C VAL A 124 5.81 12.09 -2.17
N ARG A 125 5.75 12.91 -1.13
CA ARG A 125 4.61 12.95 -0.19
C ARG A 125 3.28 13.22 -0.88
N TYR A 126 3.27 14.05 -1.91
CA TYR A 126 2.06 14.41 -2.66
C TYR A 126 1.42 13.24 -3.44
N LEU A 127 2.19 12.16 -3.68
CA LEU A 127 1.68 10.93 -4.32
C LEU A 127 0.85 10.07 -3.37
N SER A 128 0.93 10.33 -2.06
CA SER A 128 0.20 9.58 -1.03
C SER A 128 0.36 8.08 -1.19
N PHE A 129 1.61 7.61 -1.34
CA PHE A 129 1.93 6.18 -1.46
C PHE A 129 1.35 5.39 -0.28
N LEU A 130 0.60 4.34 -0.61
CA LEU A 130 -0.08 3.47 0.35
C LEU A 130 0.92 2.64 1.16
N THR A 131 1.93 2.09 0.47
CA THR A 131 2.95 1.19 1.03
C THR A 131 3.99 1.91 1.88
N LEU A 132 4.03 3.25 1.83
CA LEU A 132 4.89 4.09 2.67
C LEU A 132 4.24 4.40 4.03
N LYS A 133 2.91 4.28 4.14
CA LYS A 133 2.18 4.54 5.38
C LYS A 133 2.65 3.59 6.50
N PRO A 134 2.80 4.08 7.74
CA PRO A 134 2.99 3.22 8.91
C PRO A 134 1.86 2.18 8.99
N THR A 135 2.22 0.95 9.33
CA THR A 135 1.25 -0.16 9.42
C THR A 135 1.42 -0.91 10.72
N MET A 136 0.30 -1.15 11.41
CA MET A 136 0.20 -1.99 12.59
C MET A 136 -0.69 -3.18 12.26
N TYR A 137 -0.23 -4.39 12.55
CA TYR A 137 -1.05 -5.59 12.43
C TYR A 137 -1.85 -5.80 13.71
N ILE A 138 -3.16 -5.98 13.56
CA ILE A 138 -4.09 -6.24 14.66
C ILE A 138 -4.55 -7.69 14.48
N ALA A 139 -3.93 -8.59 15.23
CA ALA A 139 -4.30 -10.00 15.21
C ALA A 139 -5.64 -10.18 15.94
N ASN A 140 -6.67 -10.53 15.19
CA ASN A 140 -7.99 -10.84 15.72
C ASN A 140 -8.04 -12.32 16.10
N VAL A 141 -8.18 -12.63 17.39
CA VAL A 141 -8.15 -13.99 17.96
C VAL A 141 -9.45 -14.28 18.73
N ASN A 142 -9.75 -15.55 18.99
CA ASN A 142 -10.85 -15.93 19.87
C ASN A 142 -10.59 -15.46 21.32
N GLU A 143 -11.66 -15.26 22.10
CA GLU A 143 -11.58 -14.85 23.51
C GLU A 143 -10.72 -15.79 24.36
N ASP A 144 -10.69 -17.08 24.01
CA ASP A 144 -9.93 -18.10 24.73
C ASP A 144 -8.42 -18.12 24.38
N GLY A 145 -7.98 -17.34 23.39
CA GLY A 145 -6.57 -17.07 23.02
C GLY A 145 -5.58 -18.25 23.00
N PHE A 146 -5.16 -18.67 21.79
CA PHE A 146 -4.20 -19.75 21.47
C PHE A 146 -4.45 -21.13 22.10
#